data_AF-A0A3M2EBY0-F1
#
_entry.id   AF-A0A3M2EBY0-F1
#
_cell.length_a   1.000
_cell.length_b   1.000
_cell.length_c   1.000
_cell.angle_alpha   90.00
_cell.angle_beta   90.00
_cell.angle_gamma   90.00
#
_symmetry.space_group_name_H-M   'P 1'
#
loop_
_entity.id
_entity.type
_entity.pdbx_description
1 polymer ?
#
loop_
_entity_poly.entity_id
_entity_poly.type
_entity_poly.pdbx_seq_one_letter_code
_entity_poly.pdbx_strand_id
1 'polypeptide(L)'
;MAFPDLRVHRAGMREEGFWPSFTDIMMVIVMIFLMAMLGLLLRNMDLVARLKATLAAAQQAAQKIARTTDANRDLSNRLVRSEHELEMLRAQLMDSSRQRRELERKLDRATAEAAGWRRKAEAGQKARQAAERRIGELEQALVGLRSQVATSRAEAAQAAGRLQQQALDLERLRRDLAEEQRHLRQMRDDYSDLEAKYRRLIRPARSSLGKVVVSVRYRKQNGVLHIALQEPGAKAFTEVDSVELHRRLSRLKQRLGRKLYVRILFPDDSGLSYNEAWRITESLLRMYDYYYQEGQTR
;
A
#
# COMPACT_ATOMS: atom_id res chain seq x y z
N MET A 1 -43.58 -183.38 92.45
CA MET A 1 -44.77 -183.93 91.74
C MET A 1 -45.92 -182.93 91.90
N ALA A 2 -46.82 -182.86 90.90
CA ALA A 2 -48.27 -182.64 91.05
C ALA A 2 -48.86 -181.38 91.79
N PHE A 3 -49.46 -180.49 91.00
CA PHE A 3 -50.72 -179.73 91.26
C PHE A 3 -50.73 -178.63 92.39
N PRO A 4 -51.89 -178.17 92.92
CA PRO A 4 -52.62 -176.94 92.50
C PRO A 4 -52.78 -175.87 93.65
N ASP A 5 -53.64 -174.82 93.68
CA ASP A 5 -54.89 -174.45 92.95
C ASP A 5 -55.25 -172.92 92.99
N LEU A 6 -56.33 -172.57 92.27
CA LEU A 6 -57.19 -171.35 92.23
C LEU A 6 -57.47 -170.56 93.54
N ARG A 7 -57.73 -169.23 93.40
CA ARG A 7 -58.96 -168.46 93.81
C ARG A 7 -58.80 -166.93 93.53
N VAL A 8 -59.75 -166.18 92.94
CA VAL A 8 -61.05 -165.63 93.45
C VAL A 8 -60.82 -164.45 94.46
N HIS A 9 -61.44 -163.25 94.39
CA HIS A 9 -62.59 -162.75 93.60
C HIS A 9 -62.57 -161.21 93.30
N ARG A 10 -63.75 -160.56 93.15
CA ARG A 10 -64.00 -159.22 92.56
C ARG A 10 -64.71 -158.24 93.53
N ALA A 11 -64.42 -156.94 93.37
CA ALA A 11 -65.18 -155.75 93.77
C ALA A 11 -65.30 -155.32 95.26
N GLY A 12 -65.21 -154.00 95.52
CA GLY A 12 -65.87 -153.33 96.65
C GLY A 12 -65.05 -152.35 97.51
N MET A 13 -65.31 -151.04 97.34
CA MET A 13 -65.19 -149.96 98.35
C MET A 13 -63.83 -149.58 99.01
N ARG A 14 -63.89 -148.44 99.72
CA ARG A 14 -62.90 -147.64 100.51
C ARG A 14 -61.95 -148.44 101.43
N GLU A 15 -60.81 -147.94 101.91
CA GLU A 15 -60.50 -146.55 102.34
C GLU A 15 -58.99 -146.14 102.22
N GLU A 16 -58.50 -145.18 103.02
CA GLU A 16 -57.40 -144.23 102.71
C GLU A 16 -55.93 -144.61 103.10
N GLY A 17 -54.96 -143.94 102.45
CA GLY A 17 -53.60 -143.62 102.98
C GLY A 17 -52.44 -144.57 102.60
N PHE A 18 -51.20 -144.12 102.35
CA PHE A 18 -50.63 -142.76 102.15
C PHE A 18 -49.26 -142.85 101.41
N TRP A 19 -48.70 -141.71 100.94
CA TRP A 19 -47.39 -141.47 100.28
C TRP A 19 -47.28 -141.57 98.73
N PRO A 20 -47.46 -140.44 98.02
CA PRO A 20 -46.76 -140.20 96.74
C PRO A 20 -46.34 -138.74 96.48
N SER A 21 -45.12 -138.50 95.97
CA SER A 21 -44.77 -137.45 94.97
C SER A 21 -43.25 -137.30 94.77
N PHE A 22 -42.77 -137.49 93.53
CA PHE A 22 -41.39 -137.14 93.13
C PHE A 22 -41.29 -136.68 91.65
N THR A 23 -42.30 -136.99 90.84
CA THR A 23 -42.39 -136.64 89.41
C THR A 23 -42.65 -135.16 89.14
N ASP A 24 -43.33 -134.47 90.06
CA ASP A 24 -43.82 -133.10 89.89
C ASP A 24 -42.66 -132.08 89.87
N ILE A 25 -41.70 -132.26 90.78
CA ILE A 25 -40.46 -131.45 90.87
C ILE A 25 -39.69 -131.45 89.54
N MET A 26 -39.67 -132.58 88.82
CA MET A 26 -39.00 -132.69 87.53
C MET A 26 -39.68 -131.83 86.45
N MET A 27 -41.02 -131.81 86.42
CA MET A 27 -41.77 -130.95 85.50
C MET A 27 -41.56 -129.46 85.82
N VAL A 28 -41.53 -129.08 87.11
CA VAL A 28 -41.24 -127.70 87.54
C VAL A 28 -39.84 -127.27 87.11
N ILE A 29 -38.81 -128.10 87.29
CA ILE A 29 -37.43 -127.81 86.84
C ILE A 29 -37.39 -127.62 85.31
N VAL A 30 -38.06 -128.48 84.54
CA VAL A 30 -38.14 -128.34 83.08
C VAL A 30 -38.91 -127.08 82.66
N MET A 31 -40.00 -126.71 83.34
CA MET A 31 -40.72 -125.45 83.08
C MET A 31 -39.86 -124.22 83.36
N ILE A 32 -39.12 -124.21 84.49
CA ILE A 32 -38.20 -123.11 84.82
C ILE A 32 -37.09 -123.02 83.75
N PHE A 33 -36.54 -124.15 83.32
CA PHE A 33 -35.52 -124.19 82.26
C PHE A 33 -36.07 -123.69 80.91
N LEU A 34 -37.29 -124.08 80.53
CA LEU A 34 -37.95 -123.60 79.31
C LEU A 34 -38.31 -122.10 79.39
N MET A 35 -38.77 -121.60 80.53
CA MET A 35 -39.01 -120.16 80.73
C MET A 35 -37.71 -119.35 80.71
N ALA A 36 -36.63 -119.86 81.31
CA ALA A 36 -35.31 -119.24 81.25
C ALA A 36 -34.74 -119.25 79.82
N MET A 37 -34.90 -120.35 79.08
CA MET A 37 -34.50 -120.47 77.68
C MET A 37 -35.31 -119.53 76.78
N LEU A 38 -36.62 -119.42 76.98
CA LEU A 38 -37.48 -118.47 76.28
C LEU A 38 -37.07 -117.02 76.60
N GLY A 39 -36.80 -116.69 77.87
CA GLY A 39 -36.30 -115.38 78.28
C GLY A 39 -34.93 -115.03 77.68
N LEU A 40 -34.02 -116.00 77.59
CA LEU A 40 -32.72 -115.85 76.91
C LEU A 40 -32.88 -115.67 75.40
N LEU A 41 -33.77 -116.42 74.76
CA LEU A 41 -34.08 -116.29 73.34
C LEU A 41 -34.69 -114.93 73.03
N LEU A 42 -35.68 -114.47 73.81
CA LEU A 42 -36.27 -113.14 73.69
C LEU A 42 -35.20 -112.04 73.87
N ARG A 43 -34.36 -112.13 74.90
CA ARG A 43 -33.28 -111.16 75.16
C ARG A 43 -32.19 -111.17 74.08
N ASN A 44 -31.93 -112.31 73.47
CA ASN A 44 -31.03 -112.45 72.31
C ASN A 44 -31.66 -111.85 71.05
N MET A 45 -32.94 -112.13 70.76
CA MET A 45 -33.70 -111.49 69.69
C MET A 45 -33.71 -109.96 69.83
N ASP A 46 -33.89 -109.46 71.07
CA ASP A 46 -33.84 -108.03 71.39
C ASP A 46 -32.46 -107.43 71.14
N LEU A 47 -31.38 -108.13 71.51
CA LEU A 47 -29.99 -107.72 71.25
C LEU A 47 -29.68 -107.70 69.75
N VAL A 48 -30.11 -108.72 69.00
CA VAL A 48 -29.97 -108.82 67.54
C VAL A 48 -30.81 -107.75 66.83
N ALA A 49 -32.01 -107.45 67.32
CA ALA A 49 -32.86 -106.37 66.80
C ALA A 49 -32.21 -105.00 67.02
N ARG A 50 -31.69 -104.73 68.23
CA ARG A 50 -30.94 -103.52 68.55
C ARG A 50 -29.68 -103.38 67.70
N LEU A 51 -28.91 -104.45 67.51
CA LEU A 51 -27.69 -104.46 66.68
C LEU A 51 -28.02 -104.24 65.20
N LYS A 52 -29.10 -104.85 64.67
CA LYS A 52 -29.59 -104.57 63.32
C LYS A 52 -30.05 -103.11 63.18
N ALA A 53 -30.74 -102.56 64.19
CA ALA A 53 -31.18 -101.17 64.19
C ALA A 53 -30.01 -100.17 64.25
N THR A 54 -28.98 -100.42 65.06
CA THR A 54 -27.77 -99.57 65.10
C THR A 54 -26.94 -99.69 63.83
N LEU A 55 -26.82 -100.90 63.23
CA LEU A 55 -26.17 -101.09 61.93
C LEU A 55 -26.93 -100.36 60.81
N ALA A 56 -28.26 -100.46 60.78
CA ALA A 56 -29.10 -99.73 59.81
C ALA A 56 -28.99 -98.21 60.00
N ALA A 57 -28.99 -97.72 61.24
CA ALA A 57 -28.78 -96.30 61.54
C ALA A 57 -27.38 -95.82 61.12
N ALA A 58 -26.33 -96.63 61.35
CA ALA A 58 -24.97 -96.34 60.91
C ALA A 58 -24.85 -96.34 59.37
N GLN A 59 -25.49 -97.27 58.67
CA GLN A 59 -25.58 -97.27 57.21
C GLN A 59 -26.33 -96.05 56.66
N GLN A 60 -27.45 -95.67 57.28
CA GLN A 60 -28.18 -94.45 56.91
C GLN A 60 -27.36 -93.17 57.19
N ALA A 61 -26.60 -93.13 58.28
CA ALA A 61 -25.68 -92.03 58.58
C ALA A 61 -24.55 -91.96 57.54
N ALA A 62 -23.91 -93.08 57.22
CA ALA A 62 -22.87 -93.16 56.19
C ALA A 62 -23.39 -92.76 54.80
N GLN A 63 -24.60 -93.21 54.41
CA GLN A 63 -25.23 -92.80 53.15
C GLN A 63 -25.58 -91.31 53.13
N LYS A 64 -26.03 -90.74 54.25
CA LYS A 64 -26.25 -89.29 54.37
C LYS A 64 -24.94 -88.52 54.23
N ILE A 65 -23.88 -88.94 54.93
CA ILE A 65 -22.54 -88.31 54.87
C ILE A 65 -21.95 -88.40 53.45
N ALA A 66 -22.06 -89.54 52.78
CA ALA A 66 -21.62 -89.68 51.38
C ALA A 66 -22.38 -88.71 50.47
N ARG A 67 -23.72 -88.71 50.53
CA ARG A 67 -24.56 -87.80 49.73
C ARG A 67 -24.27 -86.32 50.02
N THR A 68 -24.02 -85.92 51.27
CA THR A 68 -23.64 -84.53 51.58
C THR A 68 -22.22 -84.20 51.15
N THR A 69 -21.31 -85.16 51.16
CA THR A 69 -19.93 -84.98 50.65
C THR A 69 -19.93 -84.82 49.13
N ASP A 70 -20.68 -85.65 48.40
CA ASP A 70 -20.85 -85.53 46.94
C ASP A 70 -21.56 -84.22 46.56
N ALA A 71 -22.63 -83.84 47.29
CA ALA A 71 -23.31 -82.56 47.08
C ALA A 71 -22.40 -81.36 47.38
N ASN A 72 -21.64 -81.38 48.49
CA ASN A 72 -20.67 -80.34 48.82
C ASN A 72 -19.55 -80.26 47.78
N ARG A 73 -19.12 -81.40 47.21
CA ARG A 73 -18.11 -81.45 46.16
C ARG A 73 -18.62 -80.85 44.84
N ASP A 74 -19.85 -81.16 44.42
CA ASP A 74 -20.43 -80.53 43.23
C ASP A 74 -20.71 -79.04 43.46
N LEU A 75 -21.21 -78.64 44.63
CA LEU A 75 -21.38 -77.23 45.00
C LEU A 75 -20.05 -76.47 44.97
N SER A 76 -18.97 -77.05 45.52
CA SER A 76 -17.61 -76.48 45.44
C SER A 76 -17.12 -76.38 43.98
N ASN A 77 -17.30 -77.44 43.18
CA ASN A 77 -16.97 -77.44 41.75
C ASN A 77 -17.79 -76.41 40.95
N ARG A 78 -19.02 -76.09 41.36
CA ARG A 78 -19.85 -75.03 40.76
C ARG A 78 -19.38 -73.65 41.18
N LEU A 79 -19.05 -73.47 42.47
CA LEU A 79 -18.52 -72.23 43.02
C LEU A 79 -17.25 -71.80 42.26
N VAL A 80 -16.24 -72.68 42.19
CA VAL A 80 -14.97 -72.42 41.49
C VAL A 80 -15.18 -72.08 40.00
N ARG A 81 -16.14 -72.73 39.32
CA ARG A 81 -16.51 -72.37 37.94
C ARG A 81 -17.11 -70.97 37.86
N SER A 82 -18.06 -70.63 38.72
CA SER A 82 -18.67 -69.29 38.75
C SER A 82 -17.69 -68.19 39.18
N GLU A 83 -16.73 -68.50 40.05
CA GLU A 83 -15.65 -67.59 40.44
C GLU A 83 -14.73 -67.30 39.24
N HIS A 84 -14.33 -68.34 38.50
CA HIS A 84 -13.52 -68.18 37.29
C HIS A 84 -14.28 -67.43 36.17
N GLU A 85 -15.57 -67.70 35.98
CA GLU A 85 -16.42 -66.92 35.06
C GLU A 85 -16.50 -65.43 35.48
N LEU A 86 -16.64 -65.14 36.77
CA LEU A 86 -16.62 -63.78 37.31
C LEU A 86 -15.25 -63.10 37.13
N GLU A 87 -14.13 -63.82 37.29
CA GLU A 87 -12.79 -63.32 37.00
C GLU A 87 -12.61 -62.97 35.53
N MET A 88 -13.02 -63.86 34.62
CA MET A 88 -12.95 -63.64 33.18
C MET A 88 -13.82 -62.46 32.73
N LEU A 89 -15.04 -62.33 33.27
CA LEU A 89 -15.91 -61.17 33.02
C LEU A 89 -15.32 -59.87 33.59
N ARG A 90 -14.72 -59.89 34.79
CA ARG A 90 -13.99 -58.74 35.36
C ARG A 90 -12.80 -58.33 34.49
N ALA A 91 -12.04 -59.30 33.95
CA ALA A 91 -10.92 -59.04 33.05
C ALA A 91 -11.38 -58.40 31.73
N GLN A 92 -12.45 -58.92 31.11
CA GLN A 92 -13.06 -58.35 29.90
C GLN A 92 -13.60 -56.94 30.13
N LEU A 93 -14.29 -56.69 31.24
CA LEU A 93 -14.77 -55.36 31.63
C LEU A 93 -13.60 -54.38 31.86
N MET A 94 -12.51 -54.83 32.50
CA MET A 94 -11.31 -54.01 32.69
C MET A 94 -10.64 -53.65 31.36
N ASP A 95 -10.57 -54.58 30.40
CA ASP A 95 -9.98 -54.29 29.09
C ASP A 95 -10.86 -53.38 28.23
N SER A 96 -12.16 -53.66 28.13
CA SER A 96 -13.13 -52.76 27.49
C SER A 96 -13.08 -51.35 28.09
N SER A 97 -12.92 -51.24 29.42
CA SER A 97 -12.73 -49.97 30.12
C SER A 97 -11.39 -49.28 29.77
N ARG A 98 -10.31 -50.02 29.49
CA ARG A 98 -9.04 -49.48 28.98
C ARG A 98 -9.18 -48.97 27.55
N GLN A 99 -9.74 -49.79 26.65
CA GLN A 99 -9.98 -49.43 25.25
C GLN A 99 -10.85 -48.17 25.16
N ARG A 100 -11.93 -48.10 25.94
CA ARG A 100 -12.80 -46.94 26.03
C ARG A 100 -12.05 -45.67 26.46
N ARG A 101 -11.25 -45.73 27.54
CA ARG A 101 -10.40 -44.60 27.97
C ARG A 101 -9.38 -44.16 26.92
N GLU A 102 -8.88 -45.08 26.10
CA GLU A 102 -7.97 -44.76 25.00
C GLU A 102 -8.70 -44.05 23.85
N LEU A 103 -9.91 -44.51 23.50
CA LEU A 103 -10.76 -43.88 22.49
C LEU A 103 -11.24 -42.48 22.93
N GLU A 104 -11.63 -42.31 24.20
CA GLU A 104 -11.95 -41.02 24.80
C GLU A 104 -10.75 -40.06 24.69
N ARG A 105 -9.54 -40.48 25.09
CA ARG A 105 -8.30 -39.69 24.92
C ARG A 105 -7.95 -39.37 23.46
N LYS A 106 -8.29 -40.23 22.50
CA LYS A 106 -8.11 -39.96 21.05
C LYS A 106 -9.12 -38.92 20.57
N LEU A 107 -10.36 -38.98 21.04
CA LEU A 107 -11.41 -38.00 20.73
C LEU A 107 -11.08 -36.61 21.33
N ASP A 108 -10.58 -36.55 22.56
CA ASP A 108 -10.13 -35.30 23.21
C ASP A 108 -9.02 -34.61 22.40
N ARG A 109 -8.04 -35.39 21.89
CA ARG A 109 -6.98 -34.87 21.01
C ARG A 109 -7.54 -34.38 19.69
N ALA A 110 -8.35 -35.18 19.00
CA ALA A 110 -8.94 -34.83 17.71
C ALA A 110 -9.83 -33.58 17.79
N THR A 111 -10.59 -33.42 18.88
CA THR A 111 -11.42 -32.21 19.11
C THR A 111 -10.59 -30.98 19.45
N ALA A 112 -9.52 -31.11 20.24
CA ALA A 112 -8.56 -30.03 20.48
C ALA A 112 -7.84 -29.59 19.20
N GLU A 113 -7.41 -30.54 18.36
CA GLU A 113 -6.82 -30.27 17.04
C GLU A 113 -7.82 -29.58 16.11
N ALA A 114 -9.06 -30.08 16.01
CA ALA A 114 -10.11 -29.46 15.21
C ALA A 114 -10.44 -28.03 15.66
N ALA A 115 -10.45 -27.76 16.97
CA ALA A 115 -10.58 -26.41 17.51
C ALA A 115 -9.37 -25.52 17.15
N GLY A 116 -8.16 -26.06 17.17
CA GLY A 116 -6.95 -25.39 16.68
C GLY A 116 -7.02 -25.05 15.18
N TRP A 117 -7.51 -25.97 14.34
CA TRP A 117 -7.70 -25.75 12.91
C TRP A 117 -8.80 -24.72 12.61
N ARG A 118 -9.92 -24.72 13.35
CA ARG A 118 -10.94 -23.66 13.25
C ARG A 118 -10.37 -22.28 13.57
N ARG A 119 -9.65 -22.13 14.69
CA ARG A 119 -8.99 -20.86 15.06
C ARG A 119 -8.02 -20.37 13.98
N LYS A 120 -7.23 -21.28 13.36
CA LYS A 120 -6.36 -20.95 12.23
C LYS A 120 -7.15 -20.50 11.00
N ALA A 121 -8.25 -21.18 10.67
CA ALA A 121 -9.12 -20.82 9.54
C ALA A 121 -9.80 -19.45 9.73
N GLU A 122 -10.34 -19.18 10.93
CA GLU A 122 -10.92 -17.88 11.30
C GLU A 122 -9.89 -16.75 11.24
N ALA A 123 -8.67 -16.98 11.74
CA ALA A 123 -7.57 -16.02 11.65
C ALA A 123 -7.17 -15.76 10.19
N GLY A 124 -7.08 -16.82 9.37
CA GLY A 124 -6.82 -16.70 7.93
C GLY A 124 -7.92 -15.96 7.17
N GLN A 125 -9.18 -16.16 7.52
CA GLN A 125 -10.32 -15.42 6.94
C GLN A 125 -10.28 -13.94 7.32
N LYS A 126 -10.00 -13.60 8.59
CA LYS A 126 -9.82 -12.22 9.04
C LYS A 126 -8.63 -11.54 8.34
N ALA A 127 -7.52 -12.26 8.15
CA ALA A 127 -6.36 -11.77 7.41
C ALA A 127 -6.67 -11.50 5.92
N ARG A 128 -7.44 -12.39 5.26
CA ARG A 128 -7.93 -12.16 3.88
C ARG A 128 -8.82 -10.93 3.79
N GLN A 129 -9.81 -10.78 4.68
CA GLN A 129 -10.69 -9.61 4.72
C GLN A 129 -9.93 -8.30 4.98
N ALA A 130 -8.85 -8.34 5.78
CA ALA A 130 -7.98 -7.18 5.97
C ALA A 130 -7.16 -6.85 4.70
N ALA A 131 -6.65 -7.86 4.00
CA ALA A 131 -5.94 -7.69 2.72
C ALA A 131 -6.87 -7.17 1.60
N GLU A 132 -8.08 -7.70 1.48
CA GLU A 132 -9.12 -7.26 0.53
C GLU A 132 -9.47 -5.79 0.73
N ARG A 133 -9.68 -5.34 1.98
CA ARG A 133 -9.88 -3.92 2.31
C ARG A 133 -8.67 -3.08 1.92
N ARG A 134 -7.45 -3.55 2.22
CA ARG A 134 -6.22 -2.83 1.91
C ARG A 134 -5.96 -2.73 0.40
N ILE A 135 -6.39 -3.71 -0.39
CA ILE A 135 -6.37 -3.63 -1.86
C ILE A 135 -7.32 -2.52 -2.32
N GLY A 136 -8.57 -2.50 -1.84
CA GLY A 136 -9.53 -1.44 -2.18
C GLY A 136 -9.07 -0.02 -1.79
N GLU A 137 -8.44 0.14 -0.62
CA GLU A 137 -7.78 1.39 -0.20
C GLU A 137 -6.68 1.82 -1.19
N LEU A 138 -5.83 0.89 -1.63
CA LEU A 138 -4.74 1.15 -2.58
C LEU A 138 -5.25 1.43 -3.99
N GLU A 139 -6.33 0.79 -4.43
CA GLU A 139 -6.99 1.07 -5.71
C GLU A 139 -7.58 2.48 -5.73
N GLN A 140 -8.28 2.89 -4.66
CA GLN A 140 -8.78 4.26 -4.51
C GLN A 140 -7.63 5.29 -4.49
N ALA A 141 -6.54 5.01 -3.77
CA ALA A 141 -5.35 5.87 -3.76
C ALA A 141 -4.69 5.97 -5.15
N LEU A 142 -4.63 4.87 -5.91
CA LEU A 142 -4.11 4.87 -7.29
C LEU A 142 -5.00 5.67 -8.25
N VAL A 143 -6.33 5.62 -8.10
CA VAL A 143 -7.26 6.45 -8.88
C VAL A 143 -7.08 7.94 -8.53
N GLY A 144 -6.97 8.29 -7.25
CA GLY A 144 -6.70 9.66 -6.79
C GLY A 144 -5.36 10.22 -7.27
N LEU A 145 -4.29 9.41 -7.23
CA LEU A 145 -2.98 9.81 -7.74
C LEU A 145 -2.99 9.98 -9.27
N ARG A 146 -3.72 9.12 -10.00
CA ARG A 146 -3.89 9.24 -11.46
C ARG A 146 -4.63 10.52 -11.85
N SER A 147 -5.67 10.93 -11.12
CA SER A 147 -6.36 12.19 -11.40
C SER A 147 -5.48 13.41 -11.09
N GLN A 148 -4.72 13.40 -9.98
CA GLN A 148 -3.74 14.45 -9.69
C GLN A 148 -2.65 14.58 -10.77
N VAL A 149 -2.15 13.46 -11.30
CA VAL A 149 -1.19 13.46 -12.42
C VAL A 149 -1.84 13.94 -13.73
N ALA A 150 -3.13 13.69 -13.95
CA ALA A 150 -3.85 14.23 -15.10
C ALA A 150 -4.04 15.76 -15.00
N THR A 151 -4.49 16.26 -13.84
CA THR A 151 -4.69 17.69 -13.59
C THR A 151 -3.39 18.47 -13.73
N SER A 152 -2.32 18.04 -13.04
CA SER A 152 -1.01 18.71 -13.11
C SER A 152 -0.39 18.71 -14.52
N ARG A 153 -0.65 17.67 -15.34
CA ARG A 153 -0.29 17.67 -16.77
C ARG A 153 -1.10 18.68 -17.58
N ALA A 154 -2.40 18.82 -17.31
CA ALA A 154 -3.24 19.83 -17.98
C ALA A 154 -2.82 21.26 -17.60
N GLU A 155 -2.54 21.51 -16.33
CA GLU A 155 -2.00 22.79 -15.83
C GLU A 155 -0.65 23.12 -16.46
N ALA A 156 0.27 22.15 -16.55
CA ALA A 156 1.57 22.32 -17.21
C ALA A 156 1.42 22.63 -18.71
N ALA A 157 0.50 21.96 -19.41
CA ALA A 157 0.19 22.26 -20.82
C ALA A 157 -0.39 23.68 -20.99
N GLN A 158 -1.30 24.11 -20.11
CA GLN A 158 -1.84 25.47 -20.11
C GLN A 158 -0.79 26.53 -19.73
N ALA A 159 0.19 26.20 -18.88
CA ALA A 159 1.32 27.08 -18.57
C ALA A 159 2.27 27.21 -19.77
N ALA A 160 2.63 26.10 -20.42
CA ALA A 160 3.45 26.10 -21.63
C ALA A 160 2.79 26.90 -22.78
N GLY A 161 1.48 26.70 -23.01
CA GLY A 161 0.73 27.46 -24.00
C GLY A 161 0.71 28.97 -23.72
N ARG A 162 0.55 29.38 -22.45
CA ARG A 162 0.63 30.80 -22.04
C ARG A 162 2.02 31.39 -22.26
N LEU A 163 3.08 30.67 -21.90
CA LEU A 163 4.47 31.10 -22.14
C LEU A 163 4.77 31.24 -23.64
N GLN A 164 4.23 30.35 -24.48
CA GLN A 164 4.40 30.44 -25.93
C GLN A 164 3.69 31.66 -26.53
N GLN A 165 2.48 32.00 -26.08
CA GLN A 165 1.80 33.24 -26.49
C GLN A 165 2.57 34.48 -26.03
N GLN A 166 3.01 34.51 -24.76
CA GLN A 166 3.82 35.61 -24.23
C GLN A 166 5.15 35.80 -24.99
N ALA A 167 5.77 34.74 -25.48
CA ALA A 167 6.96 34.82 -26.32
C ALA A 167 6.67 35.49 -27.69
N LEU A 168 5.55 35.13 -28.32
CA LEU A 168 5.10 35.72 -29.59
C LEU A 168 4.71 37.20 -29.42
N ASP A 169 4.01 37.55 -28.33
CA ASP A 169 3.67 38.93 -28.00
C ASP A 169 4.91 39.78 -27.73
N LEU A 170 5.91 39.25 -27.00
CA LEU A 170 7.19 39.92 -26.79
C LEU A 170 7.99 40.10 -28.09
N GLU A 171 7.96 39.13 -29.00
CA GLU A 171 8.58 39.27 -30.33
C GLU A 171 7.85 40.28 -31.22
N ARG A 172 6.52 40.39 -31.09
CA ARG A 172 5.73 41.43 -31.76
C ARG A 172 6.07 42.81 -31.21
N LEU A 173 5.97 43.01 -29.90
CA LEU A 173 6.31 44.28 -29.22
C LEU A 173 7.74 44.74 -29.53
N ARG A 174 8.70 43.82 -29.69
CA ARG A 174 10.07 44.13 -30.12
C ARG A 174 10.16 44.62 -31.57
N ARG A 175 9.34 44.10 -32.49
CA ARG A 175 9.26 44.56 -33.88
C ARG A 175 8.58 45.92 -33.96
N ASP A 176 7.44 46.07 -33.30
CA ASP A 176 6.67 47.32 -33.23
C ASP A 176 7.55 48.46 -32.65
N LEU A 177 8.26 48.21 -31.55
CA LEU A 177 9.23 49.16 -30.97
C LEU A 177 10.39 49.50 -31.92
N ALA A 178 10.86 48.54 -32.72
CA ALA A 178 11.90 48.78 -33.71
C ALA A 178 11.40 49.56 -34.94
N GLU A 179 10.09 49.55 -35.22
CA GLU A 179 9.46 50.39 -36.24
C GLU A 179 9.25 51.82 -35.74
N GLU A 180 8.73 52.00 -34.52
CA GLU A 180 8.64 53.31 -33.87
C GLU A 180 10.01 53.99 -33.72
N GLN A 181 11.05 53.23 -33.33
CA GLN A 181 12.42 53.77 -33.27
C GLN A 181 12.99 54.15 -34.65
N ARG A 182 12.49 53.60 -35.75
CA ARG A 182 12.85 54.04 -37.12
C ARG A 182 12.05 55.28 -37.51
N HIS A 183 10.75 55.31 -37.23
CA HIS A 183 9.88 56.45 -37.51
C HIS A 183 10.31 57.72 -36.76
N LEU A 184 10.64 57.61 -35.47
CA LEU A 184 11.16 58.72 -34.66
C LEU A 184 12.52 59.26 -35.15
N ARG A 185 13.37 58.43 -35.75
CA ARG A 185 14.61 58.88 -36.40
C ARG A 185 14.28 59.66 -37.68
N GLN A 186 13.46 59.08 -38.56
CA GLN A 186 13.05 59.74 -39.80
C GLN A 186 12.39 61.10 -39.53
N MET A 187 11.43 61.18 -38.60
CA MET A 187 10.83 62.46 -38.19
C MET A 187 11.87 63.46 -37.69
N ARG A 188 12.85 63.03 -36.90
CA ARG A 188 13.92 63.91 -36.39
C ARG A 188 14.81 64.45 -37.52
N ASP A 189 15.11 63.61 -38.51
CA ASP A 189 15.90 63.98 -39.69
C ASP A 189 15.09 64.94 -40.57
N ASP A 190 13.81 64.66 -40.83
CA ASP A 190 12.86 65.54 -41.53
C ASP A 190 12.72 66.91 -40.84
N TYR A 191 12.63 66.95 -39.50
CA TYR A 191 12.61 68.19 -38.71
C TYR A 191 13.93 68.97 -38.82
N SER A 192 15.09 68.30 -38.82
CA SER A 192 16.39 68.94 -39.05
C SER A 192 16.47 69.57 -40.44
N ASP A 193 15.97 68.85 -41.44
CA ASP A 193 15.95 69.30 -42.83
C ASP A 193 14.95 70.46 -43.04
N LEU A 194 13.81 70.44 -42.35
CA LEU A 194 12.85 71.54 -42.29
C LEU A 194 13.41 72.76 -41.55
N GLU A 195 14.12 72.58 -40.44
CA GLU A 195 14.82 73.66 -39.73
C GLU A 195 15.86 74.32 -40.64
N ALA A 196 16.64 73.52 -41.38
CA ALA A 196 17.61 74.02 -42.36
C ALA A 196 16.94 74.79 -43.52
N LYS A 197 15.76 74.36 -43.98
CA LYS A 197 14.95 75.07 -44.98
C LYS A 197 14.41 76.39 -44.39
N TYR A 198 13.81 76.37 -43.21
CA TYR A 198 13.28 77.56 -42.53
C TYR A 198 14.35 78.61 -42.26
N ARG A 199 15.50 78.21 -41.69
CA ARG A 199 16.70 79.04 -41.49
C ARG A 199 17.24 79.67 -42.78
N ARG A 200 16.94 79.12 -43.96
CA ARG A 200 17.32 79.70 -45.26
C ARG A 200 16.35 80.80 -45.73
N LEU A 201 15.07 80.74 -45.32
CA LEU A 201 14.04 81.73 -45.67
C LEU A 201 14.09 82.95 -44.73
N ILE A 202 14.18 82.75 -43.42
CA ILE A 202 14.15 83.86 -42.42
C ILE A 202 15.45 84.69 -42.35
N ARG A 203 16.31 84.64 -43.38
CA ARG A 203 17.53 85.45 -43.42
C ARG A 203 17.17 86.91 -43.71
N PRO A 204 17.67 87.87 -42.92
CA PRO A 204 17.36 89.29 -43.13
C PRO A 204 17.87 89.76 -44.50
N ALA A 205 17.16 90.67 -45.16
CA ALA A 205 17.52 91.13 -46.50
C ALA A 205 18.97 91.69 -46.54
N ARG A 206 19.72 91.34 -47.60
CA ARG A 206 21.10 91.79 -47.79
C ARG A 206 21.18 93.31 -47.90
N SER A 207 21.83 93.96 -46.93
CA SER A 207 21.88 95.41 -46.78
C SER A 207 23.31 95.91 -46.57
N SER A 208 23.60 97.10 -47.10
CA SER A 208 24.86 97.82 -46.89
C SER A 208 24.87 98.65 -45.60
N LEU A 209 23.74 98.78 -44.90
CA LEU A 209 23.60 99.62 -43.71
C LEU A 209 24.54 99.14 -42.59
N GLY A 210 25.40 100.04 -42.10
CA GLY A 210 26.41 99.72 -41.08
C GLY A 210 27.54 98.78 -41.55
N LYS A 211 27.68 98.52 -42.85
CA LYS A 211 28.73 97.69 -43.43
C LYS A 211 29.80 98.54 -44.14
N VAL A 212 31.01 98.00 -44.20
CA VAL A 212 32.12 98.60 -44.94
C VAL A 212 32.03 98.17 -46.41
N VAL A 213 31.57 99.08 -47.27
CA VAL A 213 31.36 98.83 -48.69
C VAL A 213 32.68 98.93 -49.46
N VAL A 214 33.00 97.86 -50.17
CA VAL A 214 34.02 97.79 -51.23
C VAL A 214 33.27 97.68 -52.56
N SER A 215 33.65 98.46 -53.57
CA SER A 215 33.00 98.35 -54.90
C SER A 215 33.94 97.71 -55.91
N VAL A 216 33.46 96.72 -56.66
CA VAL A 216 34.20 96.05 -57.73
C VAL A 216 33.44 96.27 -59.04
N ARG A 217 34.12 96.86 -60.02
CA ARG A 217 33.59 97.11 -61.36
C ARG A 217 34.21 96.13 -62.34
N TYR A 218 33.41 95.57 -63.23
CA TYR A 218 33.87 94.75 -64.35
C TYR A 218 33.42 95.35 -65.68
N ARG A 219 34.32 95.34 -66.67
CA ARG A 219 33.97 95.54 -68.10
C ARG A 219 34.73 94.54 -68.96
N LYS A 220 34.22 94.23 -70.13
CA LYS A 220 34.84 93.36 -71.12
C LYS A 220 35.00 94.14 -72.42
N GLN A 221 36.24 94.48 -72.78
CA GLN A 221 36.57 95.25 -73.98
C GLN A 221 37.51 94.42 -74.86
N ASN A 222 37.22 94.34 -76.16
CA ASN A 222 37.97 93.52 -77.13
C ASN A 222 38.19 92.06 -76.66
N GLY A 223 37.21 91.49 -75.96
CA GLY A 223 37.26 90.15 -75.36
C GLY A 223 37.95 90.06 -73.99
N VAL A 224 38.77 91.04 -73.61
CA VAL A 224 39.54 91.07 -72.35
C VAL A 224 38.69 91.59 -71.19
N LEU A 225 38.74 90.90 -70.05
CA LEU A 225 38.07 91.31 -68.81
C LEU A 225 38.95 92.30 -68.02
N HIS A 226 38.52 93.56 -67.95
CA HIS A 226 39.10 94.55 -67.05
C HIS A 226 38.32 94.56 -65.73
N ILE A 227 39.06 94.61 -64.62
CA ILE A 227 38.52 94.69 -63.27
C ILE A 227 39.03 95.98 -62.64
N ALA A 228 38.16 96.71 -61.95
CA ALA A 228 38.57 97.88 -61.18
C ALA A 228 37.98 97.84 -59.77
N LEU A 229 38.82 98.12 -58.77
CA LEU A 229 38.49 98.05 -57.35
C LEU A 229 38.45 99.44 -56.73
N GLN A 230 37.39 99.73 -55.99
CA GLN A 230 37.26 100.87 -55.08
C GLN A 230 37.30 100.34 -53.64
N GLU A 231 38.45 100.53 -53.00
CA GLU A 231 38.67 100.17 -51.59
C GLU A 231 37.90 101.10 -50.62
N PRO A 232 37.72 100.73 -49.34
CA PRO A 232 36.92 101.52 -48.41
C PRO A 232 37.46 102.94 -48.22
N GLY A 233 36.66 103.95 -48.56
CA GLY A 233 37.04 105.37 -48.51
C GLY A 233 37.80 105.88 -49.74
N ALA A 234 38.16 105.03 -50.71
CA ALA A 234 38.78 105.47 -51.96
C ALA A 234 37.77 106.26 -52.82
N LYS A 235 38.14 107.46 -53.27
CA LYS A 235 37.27 108.30 -54.12
C LYS A 235 37.15 107.81 -55.58
N ALA A 236 38.09 106.98 -56.03
CA ALA A 236 38.15 106.46 -57.41
C ALA A 236 38.29 104.94 -57.43
N PHE A 237 38.08 104.35 -58.61
CA PHE A 237 38.38 102.95 -58.89
C PHE A 237 39.81 102.83 -59.43
N THR A 238 40.54 101.81 -59.00
CA THR A 238 41.88 101.46 -59.52
C THR A 238 41.77 100.17 -60.33
N GLU A 239 42.29 100.14 -61.57
CA GLU A 239 42.35 98.88 -62.33
C GLU A 239 43.27 97.87 -61.62
N VAL A 240 42.85 96.61 -61.58
CA VAL A 240 43.53 95.48 -60.94
C VAL A 240 43.35 94.23 -61.79
N ASP A 241 44.31 93.30 -61.75
CA ASP A 241 44.09 91.96 -62.28
C ASP A 241 43.26 91.10 -61.28
N SER A 242 42.90 89.88 -61.71
CA SER A 242 42.11 88.95 -60.90
C SER A 242 42.83 88.49 -59.62
N VAL A 243 44.13 88.18 -59.71
CA VAL A 243 44.95 87.75 -58.56
C VAL A 243 45.05 88.88 -57.55
N GLU A 244 45.27 90.12 -58.00
CA GLU A 244 45.34 91.28 -57.12
C GLU A 244 43.98 91.64 -56.50
N LEU A 245 42.87 91.52 -57.25
CA LEU A 245 41.52 91.63 -56.70
C LEU A 245 41.33 90.62 -55.56
N HIS A 246 41.58 89.34 -55.81
CA HIS A 246 41.45 88.28 -54.81
C HIS A 246 42.38 88.52 -53.60
N ARG A 247 43.62 88.96 -53.82
CA ARG A 247 44.60 89.29 -52.75
C ARG A 247 44.17 90.50 -51.92
N ARG A 248 43.53 91.51 -52.50
CA ARG A 248 42.99 92.68 -51.78
C ARG A 248 41.71 92.34 -51.01
N LEU A 249 40.75 91.68 -51.65
CA LEU A 249 39.51 91.25 -51.01
C LEU A 249 39.77 90.27 -49.86
N SER A 250 40.76 89.38 -49.98
CA SER A 250 41.14 88.45 -48.90
C SER A 250 41.73 89.19 -47.69
N ARG A 251 42.61 90.18 -47.90
CA ARG A 251 43.13 91.05 -46.82
C ARG A 251 42.02 91.86 -46.16
N LEU A 252 41.10 92.42 -46.94
CA LEU A 252 39.93 93.15 -46.42
C LEU A 252 38.96 92.21 -45.68
N LYS A 253 38.80 90.96 -46.12
CA LYS A 253 38.00 89.92 -45.46
C LYS A 253 38.56 89.57 -44.08
N GLN A 254 39.88 89.33 -44.00
CA GLN A 254 40.57 89.07 -42.74
C GLN A 254 40.43 90.24 -41.75
N ARG A 255 40.58 91.49 -42.24
CA ARG A 255 40.49 92.70 -41.41
C ARG A 255 39.06 93.07 -40.96
N LEU A 256 38.03 92.77 -41.77
CA LEU A 256 36.66 93.28 -41.57
C LEU A 256 35.60 92.20 -41.28
N GLY A 257 35.90 90.92 -41.54
CA GLY A 257 35.03 89.79 -41.23
C GLY A 257 33.58 89.97 -41.70
N ARG A 258 32.62 89.85 -40.78
CA ARG A 258 31.17 90.02 -41.03
C ARG A 258 30.72 91.47 -41.26
N LYS A 259 31.65 92.43 -41.39
CA LYS A 259 31.38 93.83 -41.77
C LYS A 259 31.72 94.17 -43.23
N LEU A 260 32.39 93.30 -43.98
CA LEU A 260 32.70 93.53 -45.40
C LEU A 260 31.45 93.36 -46.29
N TYR A 261 31.05 94.41 -47.00
CA TYR A 261 30.04 94.37 -48.06
C TYR A 261 30.72 94.53 -49.41
N VAL A 262 30.50 93.60 -50.34
CA VAL A 262 31.04 93.66 -51.71
C VAL A 262 29.92 94.14 -52.65
N ARG A 263 30.04 95.37 -53.15
CA ARG A 263 29.15 95.93 -54.17
C ARG A 263 29.75 95.63 -55.55
N ILE A 264 29.05 94.86 -56.37
CA ILE A 264 29.50 94.54 -57.73
C ILE A 264 28.75 95.46 -58.69
N LEU A 265 29.47 96.01 -59.67
CA LEU A 265 28.98 97.02 -60.60
C LEU A 265 29.32 96.60 -62.03
N PHE A 266 28.29 96.42 -62.84
CA PHE A 266 28.39 96.23 -64.29
C PHE A 266 27.84 97.50 -64.94
N PRO A 267 28.67 98.34 -65.57
CA PRO A 267 28.21 99.44 -66.41
C PRO A 267 27.34 98.97 -67.58
N ASP A 268 26.55 99.87 -68.16
CA ASP A 268 25.71 99.55 -69.32
C ASP A 268 26.54 99.17 -70.56
N ASP A 269 27.77 99.71 -70.67
CA ASP A 269 28.78 99.35 -71.67
C ASP A 269 29.67 98.15 -71.28
N SER A 270 29.32 97.40 -70.22
CA SER A 270 30.22 96.39 -69.62
C SER A 270 30.58 95.20 -70.52
N GLY A 271 29.90 94.98 -71.66
CA GLY A 271 30.25 93.93 -72.63
C GLY A 271 30.17 92.48 -72.11
N LEU A 272 29.56 92.27 -70.94
CA LEU A 272 29.43 90.97 -70.28
C LEU A 272 28.07 90.34 -70.54
N SER A 273 28.04 89.03 -70.80
CA SER A 273 26.78 88.29 -70.81
C SER A 273 26.22 88.12 -69.40
N TYR A 274 24.90 87.96 -69.29
CA TYR A 274 24.21 87.70 -68.01
C TYR A 274 24.84 86.53 -67.23
N ASN A 275 25.20 85.44 -67.92
CA ASN A 275 25.80 84.26 -67.29
C ASN A 275 27.22 84.51 -66.77
N GLU A 276 28.03 85.35 -67.45
CA GLU A 276 29.34 85.77 -66.95
C GLU A 276 29.19 86.68 -65.73
N ALA A 277 28.32 87.70 -65.82
CA ALA A 277 28.04 88.62 -64.73
C ALA A 277 27.48 87.89 -63.49
N TRP A 278 26.59 86.91 -63.67
CA TRP A 278 26.08 86.07 -62.58
C TRP A 278 27.18 85.22 -61.94
N ARG A 279 27.99 84.50 -62.73
CA ARG A 279 29.08 83.66 -62.19
C ARG A 279 30.13 84.47 -61.43
N ILE A 280 30.49 85.65 -61.95
CA ILE A 280 31.36 86.61 -61.25
C ILE A 280 30.71 87.07 -59.94
N THR A 281 29.42 87.42 -59.98
CA THR A 281 28.67 87.87 -58.80
C THR A 281 28.60 86.80 -57.72
N GLU A 282 28.12 85.60 -58.06
CA GLU A 282 27.94 84.52 -57.10
C GLU A 282 29.26 84.07 -56.46
N SER A 283 30.32 83.89 -57.27
CA SER A 283 31.62 83.46 -56.75
C SER A 283 32.24 84.50 -55.81
N LEU A 284 32.26 85.78 -56.21
CA LEU A 284 32.87 86.85 -55.42
C LEU A 284 32.08 87.14 -54.13
N LEU A 285 30.74 87.09 -54.19
CA LEU A 285 29.90 87.27 -53.01
C LEU A 285 30.02 86.09 -52.04
N ARG A 286 30.00 84.83 -52.51
CA ARG A 286 30.23 83.64 -51.67
C ARG A 286 31.57 83.70 -50.94
N MET A 287 32.64 84.11 -51.62
CA MET A 287 33.99 84.15 -51.05
C MET A 287 34.21 85.30 -50.05
N TYR A 288 33.63 86.48 -50.28
CA TYR A 288 34.04 87.70 -49.55
C TYR A 288 32.92 88.49 -48.86
N ASP A 289 31.68 88.43 -49.34
CA ASP A 289 30.61 89.24 -48.78
C ASP A 289 30.15 88.71 -47.40
N TYR A 290 29.73 89.59 -46.50
CA TYR A 290 29.25 89.16 -45.19
C TYR A 290 28.00 88.25 -45.27
N TYR A 291 27.14 88.44 -46.27
CA TYR A 291 25.80 87.83 -46.30
C TYR A 291 25.81 86.33 -46.63
N TYR A 292 26.78 85.88 -47.43
CA TYR A 292 26.80 84.51 -47.95
C TYR A 292 27.64 83.55 -47.09
N GLN A 293 28.35 84.05 -46.08
CA GLN A 293 29.30 83.27 -45.28
C GLN A 293 28.72 82.58 -44.04
N GLU A 294 27.51 82.95 -43.60
CA GLU A 294 26.90 82.35 -42.39
C GLU A 294 26.50 80.87 -42.58
N GLY A 295 26.59 80.36 -43.81
CA GLY A 295 26.40 78.93 -44.13
C GLY A 295 27.64 78.04 -44.00
N GLN A 296 28.81 78.58 -43.63
CA GLN A 296 30.07 77.81 -43.49
C GLN A 296 30.49 77.51 -42.03
N THR A 297 29.63 77.80 -41.05
CA THR A 297 29.85 77.39 -39.64
C THR A 297 28.91 76.27 -39.21
N ARG A 298 29.35 75.03 -39.43
CA ARG A 298 29.13 73.88 -38.55
C ARG A 298 30.27 72.88 -38.78
#